data_AF-A0A3D2RF25-F1
#
_entry.id   AF-A0A3D2RF25-F1
#
_cell.length_a   1.000
_cell.length_b   1.000
_cell.length_c   1.000
_cell.angle_alpha   90.00
_cell.angle_beta   90.00
_cell.angle_gamma   90.00
#
_symmetry.space_group_name_H-M   'P 1'
#
loop_
_entity.id
_entity.type
_entity.pdbx_description
1 polymer ?
#
loop_
_entity_poly.entity_id
_entity_poly.type
_entity_poly.pdbx_seq_one_letter_code
_entity_poly.pdbx_strand_id
1 'polypeptide(L)'
;MRAPNVIFILADDMGYGDFSRFNDGLSNTPVLDGLIGESVCLAQYYSASPICAPARAAFLTGRYPHRTGAIETRELRGLCNLAVRETTIADLFKRGGYATGLIGKWHNGCIQERFSPNARGFDEFVGFRSGWQDYYAWVLDRNGLHEKSDGRYLTDVFTEEAVDFIDRHAHEPFFLHLAYNAPHTPLQAPEGDIAPFREKGDLTEAVSTIYGMNQRMDAGIGRLLEKLKSTGIDGNTIVVFTSDNGPQFGGNGEGAMVRFNCGFNGAKGNVYEGGIRVPALVRWPDGLPSGMKNDDMIHGCDWLPTLTTLCGVDPDGTLLLDGRDAFSSFKGLRGQMPDQRFWQWNRYDPIPTSNAAFRDGDWKLVRPVIKEASWTDPEEQKLDSAFRDEPWEDYEPITSEPNRILIPDPHPPELYNIADDPLERNDLAALDPHRVSKMMMGLETWFEDVERDRREIGGAWADEN
;
A
#
# COMPACT_ATOMS: atom_id res chain seq x y z
N MET A 1 -16.49 -5.87 26.95
CA MET A 1 -15.96 -6.79 25.93
C MET A 1 -14.46 -6.54 25.83
N ARG A 2 -13.63 -7.56 25.58
CA ARG A 2 -12.19 -7.38 25.36
C ARG A 2 -12.01 -6.65 24.02
N ALA A 3 -11.13 -5.65 23.97
CA ALA A 3 -10.85 -4.95 22.73
C ALA A 3 -10.33 -5.94 21.66
N PRO A 4 -10.75 -5.83 20.39
CA PRO A 4 -10.32 -6.77 19.35
C PRO A 4 -8.84 -6.58 19.03
N ASN A 5 -8.16 -7.67 18.66
CA ASN A 5 -6.83 -7.59 18.06
C ASN A 5 -6.95 -7.14 16.60
N VAL A 6 -5.88 -6.63 16.02
CA VAL A 6 -5.82 -6.26 14.60
C VAL A 6 -4.57 -6.87 13.97
N ILE A 7 -4.75 -7.54 12.83
CA ILE A 7 -3.67 -7.86 11.90
C ILE A 7 -3.97 -7.20 10.56
N PHE A 8 -3.11 -6.28 10.15
CA PHE A 8 -3.18 -5.60 8.87
C PHE A 8 -2.12 -6.17 7.92
N ILE A 9 -2.54 -7.05 7.03
CA ILE A 9 -1.70 -7.71 6.04
C ILE A 9 -1.67 -6.86 4.77
N LEU A 10 -0.47 -6.47 4.36
CA LEU A 10 -0.22 -5.63 3.19
C LEU A 10 0.75 -6.34 2.24
N ALA A 11 0.28 -6.67 1.04
CA ALA A 11 1.10 -7.16 -0.07
C ALA A 11 1.70 -5.99 -0.88
N ASP A 12 2.78 -6.24 -1.61
CA ASP A 12 3.53 -5.24 -2.37
C ASP A 12 3.52 -5.57 -3.87
N ASP A 13 2.84 -4.75 -4.69
CA ASP A 13 2.60 -4.96 -6.12
C ASP A 13 1.63 -6.10 -6.49
N MET A 14 0.63 -6.37 -5.65
CA MET A 14 -0.40 -7.39 -5.90
C MET A 14 -1.71 -6.78 -6.42
N GLY A 15 -2.16 -7.22 -7.59
CA GLY A 15 -3.42 -6.80 -8.21
C GLY A 15 -4.58 -7.78 -7.97
N TYR A 16 -5.80 -7.38 -8.36
CA TYR A 16 -6.95 -8.29 -8.36
C TYR A 16 -6.70 -9.56 -9.16
N GLY A 17 -6.10 -9.44 -10.34
CA GLY A 17 -5.84 -10.58 -11.22
C GLY A 17 -4.75 -11.54 -10.72
N ASP A 18 -4.12 -11.26 -9.58
CA ASP A 18 -3.21 -12.20 -8.92
C ASP A 18 -3.93 -13.27 -8.08
N PHE A 19 -5.21 -13.06 -7.76
CA PHE A 19 -6.05 -14.07 -7.11
C PHE A 19 -6.46 -15.13 -8.13
N SER A 20 -6.32 -16.39 -7.74
CA SER A 20 -6.74 -17.54 -8.54
C SER A 20 -8.23 -17.46 -8.90
N ARG A 21 -9.06 -16.98 -7.96
CA ARG A 21 -10.50 -16.76 -8.17
C ARG A 21 -10.84 -15.79 -9.29
N PHE A 22 -9.98 -14.82 -9.58
CA PHE A 22 -10.25 -13.77 -10.57
C PHE A 22 -9.58 -14.01 -11.92
N ASN A 23 -8.64 -14.95 -12.01
CA ASN A 23 -7.84 -15.18 -13.21
C ASN A 23 -8.01 -16.59 -13.81
N ASP A 24 -9.12 -17.26 -13.53
CA ASP A 24 -9.44 -18.60 -14.02
C ASP A 24 -8.40 -19.67 -13.66
N GLY A 25 -7.75 -19.56 -12.49
CA GLY A 25 -6.80 -20.56 -11.99
C GLY A 25 -5.39 -20.47 -12.60
N LEU A 26 -5.04 -19.31 -13.17
CA LEU A 26 -3.67 -19.07 -13.64
C LEU A 26 -2.67 -19.06 -12.48
N SER A 27 -3.04 -18.39 -11.38
CA SER A 27 -2.32 -18.44 -10.09
C SER A 27 -2.98 -19.42 -9.11
N ASN A 28 -2.40 -19.60 -7.91
CA ASN A 28 -2.91 -20.49 -6.87
C ASN A 28 -2.88 -19.80 -5.50
N THR A 29 -4.04 -19.33 -5.04
CA THR A 29 -4.22 -18.55 -3.79
C THR A 29 -5.44 -19.04 -2.99
N PRO A 30 -5.50 -20.33 -2.61
CA PRO A 30 -6.70 -20.91 -2.00
C PRO A 30 -7.10 -20.28 -0.67
N VAL A 31 -6.15 -19.77 0.13
CA VAL A 31 -6.47 -19.13 1.43
C VAL A 31 -7.14 -17.78 1.21
N LEU A 32 -6.55 -16.94 0.37
CA LEU A 32 -7.11 -15.63 0.01
C LEU A 32 -8.46 -15.77 -0.70
N ASP A 33 -8.60 -16.76 -1.58
CA ASP A 33 -9.87 -17.07 -2.23
C ASP A 33 -10.94 -17.52 -1.22
N GLY A 34 -10.56 -18.33 -0.23
CA GLY A 34 -11.43 -18.73 0.88
C GLY A 34 -11.85 -17.55 1.75
N LEU A 35 -10.91 -16.63 2.04
CA LEU A 35 -11.17 -15.42 2.83
C LEU A 35 -12.24 -14.53 2.21
N ILE A 36 -12.46 -14.55 0.88
CA ILE A 36 -13.56 -13.82 0.24
C ILE A 36 -14.91 -14.22 0.84
N GLY A 37 -15.12 -15.52 1.12
CA GLY A 37 -16.35 -16.04 1.72
C GLY A 37 -16.49 -15.79 3.22
N GLU A 38 -15.38 -15.48 3.90
CA GLU A 38 -15.35 -15.24 5.36
C GLU A 38 -15.34 -13.74 5.71
N SER A 39 -15.15 -12.86 4.73
CA SER A 39 -14.87 -11.45 4.94
C SER A 39 -15.98 -10.55 4.40
N VAL A 40 -15.89 -9.27 4.78
CA VAL A 40 -16.40 -8.17 3.97
C VAL A 40 -15.39 -7.90 2.85
N CYS A 41 -15.80 -8.16 1.60
CA CYS A 41 -15.00 -7.88 0.41
C CYS A 41 -15.28 -6.47 -0.10
N LEU A 42 -14.26 -5.61 -0.09
CA LEU A 42 -14.36 -4.23 -0.53
C LEU A 42 -14.11 -4.18 -2.04
N ALA A 43 -15.17 -4.16 -2.83
CA ALA A 43 -15.08 -4.24 -4.29
C ALA A 43 -14.62 -2.93 -4.94
N GLN A 44 -14.73 -1.82 -4.20
CA GLN A 44 -14.36 -0.46 -4.61
C GLN A 44 -13.34 0.12 -3.61
N TYR A 45 -12.35 -0.68 -3.22
CA TYR A 45 -11.21 -0.21 -2.42
C TYR A 45 -10.11 0.35 -3.31
N TYR A 46 -9.57 1.49 -2.89
CA TYR A 46 -8.50 2.20 -3.56
C TYR A 46 -7.34 2.44 -2.59
N SER A 47 -6.14 2.02 -3.00
CA SER A 47 -4.93 2.54 -2.40
C SER A 47 -4.88 4.06 -2.52
N ALA A 48 -4.25 4.70 -1.55
CA ALA A 48 -4.11 6.16 -1.52
C ALA A 48 -3.09 6.70 -2.53
N SER A 49 -2.29 5.83 -3.15
CA SER A 49 -1.32 6.20 -4.16
C SER A 49 -1.07 5.01 -5.10
N PRO A 50 -0.67 5.25 -6.36
CA PRO A 50 -0.27 4.17 -7.26
C PRO A 50 1.14 3.61 -6.96
N ILE A 51 1.76 3.98 -5.83
CA ILE A 51 3.10 3.51 -5.47
C ILE A 51 3.35 3.41 -3.95
N CYS A 52 4.28 2.54 -3.57
CA CYS A 52 4.56 2.02 -2.23
C CYS A 52 4.59 3.07 -1.08
N ALA A 53 5.70 3.82 -0.93
CA ALA A 53 5.93 4.69 0.24
C ALA A 53 4.80 5.72 0.48
N PRO A 54 4.30 6.44 -0.53
CA PRO A 54 3.11 7.27 -0.42
C PRO A 54 1.85 6.53 0.08
N ALA A 55 1.55 5.35 -0.49
CA ALA A 55 0.38 4.57 -0.08
C ALA A 55 0.46 4.12 1.39
N ARG A 56 1.65 3.68 1.81
CA ARG A 56 1.95 3.26 3.19
C ARG A 56 1.81 4.41 4.16
N ALA A 57 2.36 5.59 3.83
CA ALA A 57 2.22 6.79 4.66
C ALA A 57 0.75 7.18 4.86
N ALA A 58 -0.07 7.09 3.82
CA ALA A 58 -1.49 7.43 3.92
C ALA A 58 -2.29 6.44 4.76
N PHE A 59 -1.98 5.14 4.66
CA PHE A 59 -2.53 4.13 5.58
C PHE A 59 -2.13 4.44 7.03
N LEU A 60 -0.85 4.73 7.27
CA LEU A 60 -0.32 4.97 8.61
C LEU A 60 -0.91 6.21 9.27
N THR A 61 -1.35 7.22 8.51
CA THR A 61 -1.73 8.54 9.05
C THR A 61 -3.18 8.92 8.80
N GLY A 62 -3.89 8.20 7.93
CA GLY A 62 -5.22 8.59 7.46
C GLY A 62 -5.25 9.90 6.67
N ARG A 63 -4.11 10.33 6.13
CA ARG A 63 -3.92 11.60 5.41
C ARG A 63 -3.34 11.36 4.01
N TYR A 64 -3.67 12.24 3.06
CA TYR A 64 -3.14 12.13 1.70
C TYR A 64 -1.61 12.23 1.69
N PRO A 65 -0.90 11.49 0.81
CA PRO A 65 0.56 11.42 0.84
C PRO A 65 1.28 12.77 0.78
N HIS A 66 0.71 13.75 0.07
CA HIS A 66 1.22 15.12 0.01
C HIS A 66 1.36 15.73 1.40
N ARG A 67 0.35 15.56 2.26
CA ARG A 67 0.34 16.13 3.62
C ARG A 67 1.35 15.50 4.56
N THR A 68 1.72 14.23 4.28
CA THR A 68 2.60 13.43 5.14
C THR A 68 4.08 13.63 4.82
N GLY A 69 4.40 14.27 3.69
CA GLY A 69 5.77 14.46 3.20
C GLY A 69 6.33 13.27 2.41
N ALA A 70 5.74 12.07 2.55
CA ALA A 70 6.12 10.89 1.80
C ALA A 70 5.44 10.87 0.43
N ILE A 71 6.02 11.59 -0.52
CA ILE A 71 5.45 11.80 -1.86
C ILE A 71 6.11 10.95 -2.95
N GLU A 72 7.21 10.27 -2.62
CA GLU A 72 7.95 9.42 -3.55
C GLU A 72 8.62 8.22 -2.87
N THR A 73 9.40 7.43 -3.61
CA THR A 73 9.99 6.17 -3.12
C THR A 73 11.47 6.24 -2.80
N ARG A 74 12.18 7.29 -3.22
CA ARG A 74 13.65 7.34 -3.12
C ARG A 74 14.12 7.68 -1.72
N GLU A 75 15.01 6.84 -1.20
CA GLU A 75 15.54 6.89 0.15
C GLU A 75 16.54 8.03 0.33
N LEU A 76 17.53 8.14 -0.56
CA LEU A 76 18.63 9.09 -0.36
C LEU A 76 18.20 10.56 -0.52
N ARG A 77 17.12 10.82 -1.26
CA ARG A 77 16.50 12.15 -1.34
C ARG A 77 15.57 12.43 -0.14
N GLY A 78 15.12 11.39 0.55
CA GLY A 78 14.20 11.49 1.68
C GLY A 78 12.75 11.77 1.28
N LEU A 79 12.40 11.67 -0.01
CA LEU A 79 11.02 11.91 -0.47
C LEU A 79 10.06 10.76 -0.09
N CYS A 80 10.59 9.65 0.43
CA CYS A 80 9.80 8.60 1.08
C CYS A 80 9.60 8.84 2.60
N ASN A 81 10.28 9.81 3.21
CA ASN A 81 10.25 10.02 4.65
C ASN A 81 8.86 10.48 5.08
N LEU A 82 8.31 9.80 6.09
CA LEU A 82 7.11 10.26 6.76
C LEU A 82 7.48 11.39 7.73
N ALA A 83 6.92 12.59 7.53
CA ALA A 83 7.17 13.74 8.39
C ALA A 83 6.94 13.40 9.87
N VAL A 84 7.79 13.93 10.77
CA VAL A 84 7.80 13.50 12.17
C VAL A 84 6.62 14.05 12.98
N ARG A 85 5.98 15.15 12.53
CA ARG A 85 4.73 15.69 13.09
C ARG A 85 3.55 14.75 12.94
N GLU A 86 3.60 13.82 11.99
CA GLU A 86 2.49 12.93 11.70
C GLU A 86 2.33 11.90 12.81
N THR A 87 1.13 11.80 13.38
CA THR A 87 0.76 10.74 14.31
C THR A 87 0.38 9.50 13.51
N THR A 88 1.04 8.37 13.79
CA THR A 88 0.72 7.12 13.10
C THR A 88 -0.41 6.35 13.80
N ILE A 89 -1.01 5.40 13.07
CA ILE A 89 -1.93 4.43 13.63
C ILE A 89 -1.28 3.64 14.77
N ALA A 90 0.01 3.29 14.67
CA ALA A 90 0.72 2.61 15.74
C ALA A 90 0.84 3.48 16.99
N ASP A 91 1.11 4.79 16.86
CA ASP A 91 1.14 5.72 18.00
C ASP A 91 -0.22 5.77 18.72
N LEU A 92 -1.32 5.72 17.98
CA LEU A 92 -2.68 5.72 18.53
C LEU A 92 -3.00 4.41 19.24
N PHE A 93 -2.70 3.27 18.62
CA PHE A 93 -2.93 1.95 19.20
C PHE A 93 -2.08 1.74 20.46
N LYS A 94 -0.81 2.15 20.44
CA LYS A 94 0.07 2.13 21.61
C LYS A 94 -0.49 2.99 22.75
N ARG A 95 -0.97 4.21 22.46
CA ARG A 95 -1.67 5.07 23.45
C ARG A 95 -2.95 4.41 23.97
N GLY A 96 -3.64 3.64 23.13
CA GLY A 96 -4.80 2.81 23.48
C GLY A 96 -4.48 1.56 24.30
N GLY A 97 -3.21 1.30 24.64
CA GLY A 97 -2.78 0.16 25.44
C GLY A 97 -2.61 -1.14 24.67
N TYR A 98 -2.43 -1.07 23.35
CA TYR A 98 -2.12 -2.21 22.51
C TYR A 98 -0.60 -2.46 22.46
N ALA A 99 -0.20 -3.74 22.39
CA ALA A 99 1.11 -4.09 21.87
C ALA A 99 1.15 -3.82 20.36
N THR A 100 2.22 -3.19 19.86
CA THR A 100 2.31 -2.79 18.46
C THR A 100 3.50 -3.45 17.75
N GLY A 101 3.23 -4.11 16.63
CA GLY A 101 4.25 -4.82 15.84
C GLY A 101 4.22 -4.40 14.37
N LEU A 102 5.40 -4.21 13.78
CA LEU A 102 5.59 -4.16 12.33
C LEU A 102 6.51 -5.31 11.91
N ILE A 103 6.04 -6.14 10.98
CA ILE A 103 6.84 -7.20 10.39
C ILE A 103 6.88 -6.98 8.88
N GLY A 104 8.08 -6.83 8.33
CA GLY A 104 8.31 -6.66 6.91
C GLY A 104 8.72 -5.25 6.47
N LYS A 105 8.19 -4.80 5.33
CA LYS A 105 8.61 -3.56 4.67
C LYS A 105 8.02 -2.32 5.33
N TRP A 106 8.89 -1.38 5.72
CA TRP A 106 8.50 -0.06 6.22
C TRP A 106 8.30 0.95 5.08
N HIS A 107 9.39 1.32 4.41
CA HIS A 107 9.45 2.28 3.29
C HIS A 107 8.90 3.70 3.60
N ASN A 108 9.02 4.16 4.85
CA ASN A 108 8.64 5.52 5.24
C ASN A 108 9.76 6.30 5.95
N GLY A 109 10.99 6.00 5.54
CA GLY A 109 12.23 6.61 5.99
C GLY A 109 13.15 5.59 6.66
N CYS A 110 14.38 5.50 6.17
CA CYS A 110 15.31 4.42 6.52
C CYS A 110 16.69 4.87 6.98
N ILE A 111 17.07 6.13 6.71
CA ILE A 111 18.42 6.64 6.99
C ILE A 111 18.55 7.14 8.42
N GLN A 112 17.60 7.95 8.87
CA GLN A 112 17.64 8.57 10.20
C GLN A 112 16.71 7.86 11.17
N GLU A 113 17.18 7.62 12.39
CA GLU A 113 16.46 6.83 13.39
C GLU A 113 15.10 7.41 13.77
N ARG A 114 14.91 8.73 13.70
CA ARG A 114 13.61 9.38 13.94
C ARG A 114 12.50 8.93 12.98
N PHE A 115 12.87 8.36 11.83
CA PHE A 115 11.92 7.81 10.86
C PHE A 115 11.72 6.30 11.02
N SER A 116 12.43 5.64 11.95
CA SER A 116 12.32 4.20 12.15
C SER A 116 10.93 3.80 12.63
N PRO A 117 10.47 2.57 12.37
CA PRO A 117 9.19 2.09 12.90
C PRO A 117 9.08 2.25 14.42
N ASN A 118 10.18 2.01 15.15
CA ASN A 118 10.20 2.13 16.61
C ASN A 118 10.05 3.56 17.12
N ALA A 119 10.55 4.55 16.36
CA ALA A 119 10.31 5.96 16.63
C ALA A 119 8.88 6.39 16.25
N ARG A 120 8.15 5.59 15.46
CA ARG A 120 6.84 5.91 14.87
C ARG A 120 5.72 5.02 15.37
N GLY A 121 5.84 4.60 16.64
CA GLY A 121 4.75 3.99 17.40
C GLY A 121 4.82 2.48 17.56
N PHE A 122 5.69 1.78 16.82
CA PHE A 122 5.80 0.31 16.91
C PHE A 122 6.74 -0.14 18.04
N ASP A 123 6.27 -0.99 18.94
CA ASP A 123 7.09 -1.57 20.02
C ASP A 123 8.05 -2.63 19.49
N GLU A 124 7.58 -3.47 18.57
CA GLU A 124 8.36 -4.50 17.91
C GLU A 124 8.45 -4.26 16.40
N PHE A 125 9.66 -4.27 15.86
CA PHE A 125 9.94 -4.22 14.43
C PHE A 125 10.88 -5.36 14.06
N VAL A 126 10.49 -6.13 13.03
CA VAL A 126 11.34 -7.11 12.36
C VAL A 126 11.13 -6.95 10.87
N GLY A 127 12.09 -6.37 10.17
CA GLY A 127 11.84 -6.02 8.78
C GLY A 127 12.99 -5.30 8.11
N PHE A 128 12.70 -4.58 7.04
CA PHE A 128 13.67 -3.69 6.41
C PHE A 128 13.03 -2.33 6.17
N ARG A 129 13.86 -1.28 6.30
CA ARG A 129 13.36 0.09 6.31
C ARG A 129 13.19 0.69 4.91
N SER A 130 13.96 0.21 3.94
CA SER A 130 13.99 0.67 2.55
C SER A 130 12.80 0.14 1.72
N GLY A 131 12.78 0.49 0.44
CA GLY A 131 11.76 0.06 -0.52
C GLY A 131 11.91 -1.36 -1.06
N TRP A 132 12.99 -2.06 -0.74
CA TRP A 132 13.38 -3.30 -1.41
C TRP A 132 14.30 -4.16 -0.53
N GLN A 133 14.21 -5.48 -0.71
CA GLN A 133 15.10 -6.46 -0.09
C GLN A 133 15.15 -7.75 -0.93
N ASP A 134 16.30 -8.42 -0.94
CA ASP A 134 16.48 -9.75 -1.53
C ASP A 134 15.76 -10.82 -0.69
N TYR A 135 15.16 -11.84 -1.31
CA TYR A 135 14.38 -12.84 -0.58
C TYR A 135 15.21 -13.93 0.10
N TYR A 136 16.50 -14.05 -0.21
CA TYR A 136 17.39 -15.06 0.37
C TYR A 136 18.64 -14.44 0.99
N ALA A 137 19.15 -13.33 0.48
CA ALA A 137 20.32 -12.62 0.97
C ALA A 137 19.93 -11.37 1.78
N TRP A 138 18.80 -11.45 2.48
CA TRP A 138 18.26 -10.32 3.24
C TRP A 138 19.15 -9.88 4.42
N VAL A 139 18.94 -8.63 4.80
CA VAL A 139 19.38 -8.05 6.08
C VAL A 139 18.16 -7.43 6.73
N LEU A 140 17.85 -7.85 7.96
CA LEU A 140 16.71 -7.36 8.72
C LEU A 140 17.16 -6.46 9.87
N ASP A 141 16.39 -5.43 10.12
CA ASP A 141 16.40 -4.61 11.31
C ASP A 141 15.42 -5.24 12.32
N ARG A 142 15.94 -5.58 13.49
CA ARG A 142 15.20 -6.05 14.66
C ARG A 142 15.36 -5.05 15.79
N ASN A 143 14.44 -4.10 15.89
CA ASN A 143 14.49 -3.02 16.90
C ASN A 143 15.86 -2.31 16.97
N GLY A 144 16.43 -1.95 15.82
CA GLY A 144 17.72 -1.29 15.67
C GLY A 144 18.92 -2.24 15.57
N LEU A 145 18.72 -3.57 15.68
CA LEU A 145 19.78 -4.56 15.54
C LEU A 145 19.71 -5.22 14.16
N HIS A 146 20.81 -5.16 13.40
CA HIS A 146 20.88 -5.79 12.09
C HIS A 146 21.18 -7.29 12.18
N GLU A 147 20.33 -8.09 11.54
CA GLU A 147 20.44 -9.53 11.38
C GLU A 147 20.68 -9.87 9.90
N LYS A 148 21.73 -10.65 9.63
CA LYS A 148 22.01 -11.15 8.29
C LYS A 148 21.25 -12.45 8.04
N SER A 149 20.88 -12.66 6.78
CA SER A 149 20.20 -13.87 6.35
C SER A 149 20.89 -15.16 6.77
N ASP A 150 20.07 -16.11 7.20
CA ASP A 150 20.42 -17.52 7.44
C ASP A 150 20.10 -18.43 6.24
N GLY A 151 19.71 -17.85 5.10
CA GLY A 151 19.36 -18.53 3.86
C GLY A 151 17.89 -18.93 3.75
N ARG A 152 17.05 -18.68 4.77
CA ARG A 152 15.60 -18.88 4.66
C ARG A 152 14.98 -17.87 3.69
N TYR A 153 13.88 -18.29 3.06
CA TYR A 153 13.10 -17.42 2.18
C TYR A 153 12.35 -16.36 3.00
N LEU A 154 12.50 -15.09 2.63
CA LEU A 154 12.07 -13.95 3.45
C LEU A 154 10.56 -13.93 3.76
N THR A 155 9.71 -14.38 2.83
CA THR A 155 8.26 -14.47 3.09
C THR A 155 7.94 -15.47 4.21
N ASP A 156 8.68 -16.58 4.28
CA ASP A 156 8.53 -17.56 5.36
C ASP A 156 9.02 -17.00 6.68
N VAL A 157 10.13 -16.25 6.68
CA VAL A 157 10.64 -15.54 7.87
C VAL A 157 9.58 -14.58 8.41
N PHE A 158 9.01 -13.71 7.58
CA PHE A 158 7.95 -12.80 8.04
C PHE A 158 6.69 -13.52 8.52
N THR A 159 6.33 -14.65 7.91
CA THR A 159 5.22 -15.49 8.39
C THR A 159 5.51 -16.03 9.80
N GLU A 160 6.71 -16.56 10.01
CA GLU A 160 7.13 -17.13 11.30
C GLU A 160 7.15 -16.07 12.40
N GLU A 161 7.73 -14.91 12.12
CA GLU A 161 7.76 -13.78 13.05
C GLU A 161 6.34 -13.31 13.43
N ALA A 162 5.40 -13.30 12.48
CA ALA A 162 4.02 -12.92 12.73
C ALA A 162 3.27 -13.95 13.59
N VAL A 163 3.52 -15.24 13.35
CA VAL A 163 2.99 -16.32 14.17
C VAL A 163 3.53 -16.24 15.60
N ASP A 164 4.82 -15.95 15.75
CA ASP A 164 5.47 -15.82 17.06
C ASP A 164 5.01 -14.55 17.79
N PHE A 165 4.75 -13.45 17.08
CA PHE A 165 4.17 -12.24 17.65
C PHE A 165 2.77 -12.51 18.23
N ILE A 166 1.93 -13.26 17.51
CA ILE A 166 0.62 -13.69 18.02
C ILE A 166 0.78 -14.50 19.31
N ASP A 167 1.76 -15.41 19.37
CA ASP A 167 2.02 -16.19 20.59
C ASP A 167 2.38 -15.32 21.78
N ARG A 168 3.28 -14.34 21.58
CA ARG A 168 3.71 -13.43 22.65
C ARG A 168 2.56 -12.59 23.20
N HIS A 169 1.65 -12.13 22.34
CA HIS A 169 0.62 -11.17 22.70
C HIS A 169 -0.81 -11.72 22.78
N ALA A 170 -1.02 -13.05 22.70
CA ALA A 170 -2.36 -13.66 22.73
C ALA A 170 -3.21 -13.27 23.97
N HIS A 171 -2.58 -12.84 25.05
CA HIS A 171 -3.23 -12.48 26.33
C HIS A 171 -3.52 -10.99 26.52
N GLU A 172 -3.08 -10.13 25.60
CA GLU A 172 -3.36 -8.68 25.58
C GLU A 172 -3.90 -8.26 24.20
N PRO A 173 -4.43 -7.03 24.01
CA PRO A 173 -4.78 -6.58 22.67
C PRO A 173 -3.53 -6.17 21.89
N PHE A 174 -3.47 -6.49 20.59
CA PHE A 174 -2.33 -6.13 19.75
C PHE A 174 -2.76 -5.57 18.39
N PHE A 175 -1.88 -4.73 17.81
CA PHE A 175 -1.93 -4.25 16.45
C PHE A 175 -0.68 -4.73 15.72
N LEU A 176 -0.85 -5.64 14.77
CA LEU A 176 0.22 -6.17 13.94
C LEU A 176 0.06 -5.67 12.51
N HIS A 177 1.02 -4.89 12.03
CA HIS A 177 1.15 -4.60 10.61
C HIS A 177 2.10 -5.62 9.97
N LEU A 178 1.57 -6.54 9.18
CA LEU A 178 2.33 -7.55 8.44
C LEU A 178 2.48 -7.10 6.99
N ALA A 179 3.56 -6.39 6.70
CA ALA A 179 3.86 -5.78 5.42
C ALA A 179 4.79 -6.67 4.60
N TYR A 180 4.24 -7.72 3.98
CA TYR A 180 5.02 -8.54 3.05
C TYR A 180 5.60 -7.67 1.93
N ASN A 181 6.81 -8.01 1.51
CA ASN A 181 7.39 -7.46 0.28
C ASN A 181 7.00 -8.28 -0.96
N ALA A 182 6.35 -9.43 -0.80
CA ALA A 182 5.85 -10.21 -1.92
C ALA A 182 4.62 -9.56 -2.59
N PRO A 183 4.49 -9.63 -3.94
CA PRO A 183 5.44 -10.18 -4.92
C PRO A 183 6.45 -9.15 -5.53
N HIS A 184 6.80 -8.07 -4.84
CA HIS A 184 7.74 -7.06 -5.34
C HIS A 184 9.09 -7.66 -5.71
N THR A 185 9.73 -7.08 -6.74
CA THR A 185 11.10 -7.42 -7.15
C THR A 185 12.11 -7.38 -5.97
N PRO A 186 13.20 -8.18 -6.00
CA PRO A 186 13.61 -9.06 -7.09
C PRO A 186 12.72 -10.30 -7.18
N LEU A 187 12.52 -10.83 -8.39
CA LEU A 187 11.62 -11.97 -8.58
C LEU A 187 12.33 -13.25 -8.15
N GLN A 188 12.00 -13.73 -6.96
CA GLN A 188 12.61 -14.89 -6.33
C GLN A 188 11.54 -15.64 -5.52
N ALA A 189 11.47 -16.96 -5.69
CA ALA A 189 10.66 -17.84 -4.88
C ALA A 189 11.30 -19.24 -4.84
N PRO A 190 10.93 -20.10 -3.87
CA PRO A 190 11.38 -21.48 -3.89
C PRO A 190 10.99 -22.17 -5.20
N GLU A 191 11.92 -22.91 -5.81
CA GLU A 191 11.72 -23.54 -7.12
C GLU A 191 10.48 -24.44 -7.17
N GLY A 192 10.13 -25.11 -6.07
CA GLY A 192 8.92 -25.93 -5.96
C GLY A 192 7.60 -25.14 -6.08
N ASP A 193 7.62 -23.83 -5.82
CA ASP A 193 6.45 -22.96 -6.03
C ASP A 193 6.40 -22.39 -7.45
N ILE A 194 7.54 -22.25 -8.11
CA ILE A 194 7.64 -21.69 -9.48
C ILE A 194 7.35 -22.76 -10.53
N ALA A 195 7.94 -23.94 -10.37
CA ALA A 195 7.89 -25.03 -11.36
C ALA A 195 6.46 -25.37 -11.83
N PRO A 196 5.43 -25.47 -10.96
CA PRO A 196 4.07 -25.76 -11.40
C PRO A 196 3.47 -24.73 -12.37
N PHE A 197 3.86 -23.46 -12.26
CA PHE A 197 3.40 -22.40 -13.17
C PHE A 197 4.21 -22.38 -14.45
N ARG A 198 5.54 -22.55 -14.34
CA ARG A 198 6.45 -22.62 -15.49
C ARG A 198 6.12 -23.79 -16.41
N GLU A 199 5.82 -24.95 -15.85
CA GLU A 199 5.48 -26.17 -16.59
C GLU A 199 4.18 -26.07 -17.39
N LYS A 200 3.28 -25.12 -17.07
CA LYS A 200 2.09 -24.84 -17.89
C LYS A 200 2.47 -24.30 -19.28
N GLY A 201 3.61 -23.60 -19.40
CA GLY A 201 4.17 -23.13 -20.67
C GLY A 201 3.54 -21.86 -21.28
N ASP A 202 2.48 -21.32 -20.66
CA ASP A 202 1.74 -20.15 -21.18
C ASP A 202 2.12 -18.83 -20.49
N LEU A 203 3.07 -18.87 -19.55
CA LEU A 203 3.51 -17.73 -18.73
C LEU A 203 4.99 -17.49 -18.95
N THR A 204 5.42 -16.23 -18.83
CA THR A 204 6.85 -15.89 -18.76
C THR A 204 7.46 -16.43 -17.45
N GLU A 205 8.77 -16.55 -17.41
CA GLU A 205 9.48 -16.87 -16.17
C GLU A 205 9.13 -15.89 -15.05
N ALA A 206 9.15 -14.59 -15.33
CA ALA A 206 8.81 -13.56 -14.36
C ALA A 206 7.40 -13.72 -13.77
N VAL A 207 6.38 -14.00 -14.60
CA VAL A 207 5.02 -14.21 -14.12
C VAL A 207 4.90 -15.53 -13.34
N SER A 208 5.58 -16.58 -13.79
CA SER A 208 5.64 -17.86 -13.07
C SER A 208 6.25 -17.69 -11.68
N THR A 209 7.33 -16.91 -11.57
CA THR A 209 7.94 -16.57 -10.28
C THR A 209 6.98 -15.75 -9.40
N ILE A 210 6.34 -14.71 -9.93
CA ILE A 210 5.35 -13.89 -9.20
C ILE A 210 4.21 -14.75 -8.63
N TYR A 211 3.68 -15.70 -9.41
CA TYR A 211 2.65 -16.61 -8.92
C TYR A 211 3.16 -17.58 -7.86
N GLY A 212 4.42 -18.03 -7.95
CA GLY A 212 5.09 -18.77 -6.87
C GLY A 212 5.24 -17.95 -5.59
N MET A 213 5.62 -16.68 -5.69
CA MET A 213 5.71 -15.74 -4.56
C MET A 213 4.34 -15.55 -3.89
N ASN A 214 3.30 -15.33 -4.69
CA ASN A 214 1.92 -15.18 -4.20
C ASN A 214 1.41 -16.46 -3.53
N GLN A 215 1.69 -17.64 -4.12
CA GLN A 215 1.32 -18.93 -3.51
C GLN A 215 1.98 -19.11 -2.14
N ARG A 216 3.26 -18.72 -2.00
CA ARG A 216 3.99 -18.83 -0.74
C ARG A 216 3.43 -17.87 0.32
N MET A 217 3.13 -16.63 -0.05
CA MET A 217 2.46 -15.67 0.82
C MET A 217 1.06 -16.15 1.25
N ASP A 218 0.26 -16.68 0.33
CA ASP A 218 -1.07 -17.24 0.61
C ASP A 218 -1.01 -18.37 1.65
N ALA A 219 -0.06 -19.29 1.51
CA ALA A 219 0.18 -20.35 2.49
C ALA A 219 0.60 -19.79 3.86
N GLY A 220 1.41 -18.73 3.89
CA GLY A 220 1.80 -18.04 5.13
C GLY A 220 0.61 -17.38 5.84
N ILE A 221 -0.29 -16.75 5.09
CA ILE A 221 -1.57 -16.24 5.62
C ILE A 221 -2.41 -17.39 6.19
N GLY A 222 -2.42 -18.56 5.55
CA GLY A 222 -3.09 -19.76 6.08
C GLY A 222 -2.57 -20.15 7.47
N ARG A 223 -1.24 -20.18 7.65
CA ARG A 223 -0.60 -20.46 8.94
C ARG A 223 -0.97 -19.42 10.01
N LEU A 224 -1.03 -18.14 9.64
CA LEU A 224 -1.44 -17.06 10.53
C LEU A 224 -2.89 -17.25 11.03
N LEU A 225 -3.81 -17.59 10.13
CA LEU A 225 -5.22 -17.84 10.48
C LEU A 225 -5.38 -19.09 11.35
N GLU A 226 -4.63 -20.17 11.06
CA GLU A 226 -4.58 -21.34 11.92
C GLU A 226 -4.05 -20.99 13.31
N LYS A 227 -3.05 -20.12 13.38
CA LYS A 227 -2.51 -19.65 14.65
C LYS A 227 -3.56 -18.99 15.51
N LEU A 228 -4.31 -18.03 14.96
CA LEU A 228 -5.42 -17.36 15.65
C LEU A 228 -6.47 -18.34 16.20
N LYS A 229 -6.79 -19.39 15.42
CA LYS A 229 -7.71 -20.45 15.85
C LYS A 229 -7.14 -21.26 17.00
N SER A 230 -5.87 -21.67 16.91
CA SER A 230 -5.19 -22.49 17.92
C SER A 230 -5.01 -21.76 19.26
N THR A 231 -4.83 -20.43 19.25
CA THR A 231 -4.71 -19.59 20.45
C THR A 231 -6.07 -19.13 20.99
N GLY A 232 -7.16 -19.44 20.27
CA GLY A 232 -8.54 -19.15 20.71
C GLY A 232 -8.95 -17.67 20.60
N ILE A 233 -8.22 -16.87 19.82
CA ILE A 233 -8.49 -15.43 19.65
C ILE A 233 -9.05 -15.07 18.27
N ASP A 234 -9.27 -16.05 17.39
CA ASP A 234 -9.79 -15.85 16.02
C ASP A 234 -11.10 -15.04 15.97
N GLY A 235 -12.05 -15.34 16.87
CA GLY A 235 -13.35 -14.65 16.89
C GLY A 235 -13.21 -13.14 17.10
N ASN A 236 -12.27 -12.74 17.98
CA ASN A 236 -12.05 -11.36 18.38
C ASN A 236 -10.77 -10.76 17.78
N THR A 237 -10.42 -11.17 16.56
CA THR A 237 -9.30 -10.58 15.79
C THR A 237 -9.82 -10.08 14.45
N ILE A 238 -9.56 -8.80 14.18
CA ILE A 238 -9.79 -8.18 12.88
C ILE A 238 -8.59 -8.50 12.00
N VAL A 239 -8.82 -9.16 10.87
CA VAL A 239 -7.80 -9.43 9.85
C VAL A 239 -8.16 -8.63 8.61
N VAL A 240 -7.27 -7.72 8.22
CA VAL A 240 -7.34 -6.99 6.95
C VAL A 240 -6.30 -7.58 6.01
N PHE A 241 -6.69 -7.82 4.76
CA PHE A 241 -5.75 -8.08 3.67
C PHE A 241 -5.94 -7.04 2.58
N THR A 242 -4.86 -6.43 2.12
CA THR A 242 -4.86 -5.58 0.92
C THR A 242 -3.47 -5.47 0.28
N SER A 243 -3.32 -4.65 -0.77
CA SER A 243 -2.02 -4.31 -1.37
C SER A 243 -1.79 -2.80 -1.35
N ASP A 244 -0.53 -2.37 -1.37
CA ASP A 244 -0.16 -0.97 -1.35
C ASP A 244 -0.39 -0.26 -2.69
N ASN A 245 -0.40 -0.97 -3.80
CA ASN A 245 -0.73 -0.45 -5.13
C ASN A 245 -1.05 -1.59 -6.10
N GLY A 246 -1.47 -1.23 -7.31
CA GLY A 246 -1.68 -2.19 -8.40
C GLY A 246 -0.42 -2.96 -8.81
N PRO A 247 -0.55 -3.96 -9.69
CA PRO A 247 0.56 -4.82 -10.07
C PRO A 247 1.65 -4.06 -10.83
N GLN A 248 2.91 -4.43 -10.61
CA GLN A 248 4.02 -3.95 -11.43
C GLN A 248 4.01 -4.67 -12.78
N PHE A 249 3.95 -3.88 -13.86
CA PHE A 249 4.14 -4.31 -15.25
C PHE A 249 5.46 -3.79 -15.81
N GLY A 250 5.89 -4.31 -16.95
CA GLY A 250 7.15 -3.96 -17.59
C GLY A 250 8.02 -5.19 -17.85
N GLY A 251 9.28 -4.96 -18.19
CA GLY A 251 10.19 -6.01 -18.66
C GLY A 251 9.89 -6.46 -20.09
N ASN A 252 10.72 -7.36 -20.62
CA ASN A 252 10.63 -7.90 -21.98
C ASN A 252 10.96 -9.40 -21.99
N GLY A 253 10.41 -10.15 -22.95
CA GLY A 253 10.65 -11.60 -23.07
C GLY A 253 10.28 -12.34 -21.78
N GLU A 254 11.14 -13.25 -21.33
CA GLU A 254 10.96 -14.00 -20.07
C GLU A 254 10.96 -13.12 -18.81
N GLY A 255 11.51 -11.90 -18.90
CA GLY A 255 11.48 -10.92 -17.83
C GLY A 255 10.21 -10.06 -17.80
N ALA A 256 9.27 -10.25 -18.73
CA ALA A 256 8.05 -9.45 -18.77
C ALA A 256 7.10 -9.86 -17.63
N MET A 257 6.72 -8.89 -16.80
CA MET A 257 5.84 -9.05 -15.64
C MET A 257 4.35 -8.82 -15.96
N VAL A 258 4.03 -8.55 -17.23
CA VAL A 258 2.67 -8.30 -17.69
C VAL A 258 1.84 -9.56 -17.53
N ARG A 259 0.76 -9.47 -16.77
CA ARG A 259 -0.15 -10.56 -16.44
C ARG A 259 -1.57 -10.05 -16.33
N PHE A 260 -2.53 -10.96 -16.20
CA PHE A 260 -3.93 -10.59 -16.08
C PHE A 260 -4.18 -9.73 -14.83
N ASN A 261 -4.83 -8.57 -14.98
CA ASN A 261 -5.20 -7.65 -13.90
C ASN A 261 -6.72 -7.35 -13.91
N CYS A 262 -7.55 -8.31 -14.31
CA CYS A 262 -9.00 -8.12 -14.52
C CYS A 262 -9.36 -7.14 -15.65
N GLY A 263 -8.39 -6.78 -16.50
CA GLY A 263 -8.60 -5.88 -17.64
C GLY A 263 -8.68 -4.40 -17.26
N PHE A 264 -8.33 -4.05 -16.01
CA PHE A 264 -8.22 -2.67 -15.58
C PHE A 264 -7.13 -1.92 -16.36
N ASN A 265 -7.35 -0.64 -16.61
CA ASN A 265 -6.39 0.22 -17.27
C ASN A 265 -5.24 0.60 -16.32
N GLY A 266 -4.01 0.63 -16.83
CA GLY A 266 -2.83 0.96 -16.05
C GLY A 266 -2.38 -0.13 -15.06
N ALA A 267 -1.35 0.22 -14.30
CA ALA A 267 -0.65 -0.61 -13.32
C ALA A 267 0.09 0.31 -12.33
N LYS A 268 0.93 -0.25 -11.45
CA LYS A 268 1.82 0.52 -10.55
C LYS A 268 2.43 1.75 -11.23
N GLY A 269 2.37 2.86 -10.52
CA GLY A 269 2.83 4.17 -10.98
C GLY A 269 1.78 5.01 -11.73
N ASN A 270 0.60 4.46 -12.05
CA ASN A 270 -0.46 5.19 -12.72
C ASN A 270 -1.75 5.32 -11.89
N VAL A 271 -2.43 6.47 -11.98
CA VAL A 271 -3.70 6.72 -11.26
C VAL A 271 -4.96 6.09 -11.89
N TYR A 272 -4.79 5.33 -12.97
CA TYR A 272 -5.86 4.50 -13.56
C TYR A 272 -6.28 3.36 -12.62
N GLU A 273 -7.45 2.76 -12.83
CA GLU A 273 -8.03 1.73 -11.94
C GLU A 273 -7.00 0.63 -11.62
N GLY A 274 -6.24 0.16 -12.61
CA GLY A 274 -5.26 -0.90 -12.45
C GLY A 274 -4.06 -0.53 -11.60
N GLY A 275 -3.80 0.75 -11.33
CA GLY A 275 -2.71 1.19 -10.45
C GLY A 275 -3.13 1.54 -9.02
N ILE A 276 -4.40 1.92 -8.80
CA ILE A 276 -4.90 2.34 -7.47
C ILE A 276 -6.00 1.45 -6.91
N ARG A 277 -6.79 0.74 -7.73
CA ARG A 277 -7.84 -0.17 -7.26
C ARG A 277 -7.24 -1.55 -7.00
N VAL A 278 -7.23 -1.96 -5.75
CA VAL A 278 -6.52 -3.15 -5.27
C VAL A 278 -7.44 -4.02 -4.43
N PRO A 279 -7.19 -5.34 -4.32
CA PRO A 279 -8.02 -6.22 -3.52
C PRO A 279 -8.00 -5.78 -2.05
N ALA A 280 -9.16 -5.81 -1.38
CA ALA A 280 -9.23 -5.62 0.06
C ALA A 280 -10.32 -6.49 0.71
N LEU A 281 -9.93 -7.18 1.79
CA LEU A 281 -10.78 -8.07 2.57
C LEU A 281 -10.69 -7.67 4.04
N VAL A 282 -11.84 -7.62 4.73
CA VAL A 282 -11.91 -7.37 6.18
C VAL A 282 -12.69 -8.48 6.85
N ARG A 283 -12.00 -9.29 7.67
CA ARG A 283 -12.58 -10.40 8.42
C ARG A 283 -12.59 -10.06 9.91
N TRP A 284 -13.75 -10.16 10.54
CA TRP A 284 -13.87 -10.10 12.01
C TRP A 284 -15.08 -10.92 12.46
N PRO A 285 -14.89 -12.21 12.82
CA PRO A 285 -16.01 -13.12 13.02
C PRO A 285 -17.02 -12.68 14.10
N ASP A 286 -16.56 -12.05 15.18
CA ASP A 286 -17.45 -11.60 16.27
C ASP A 286 -18.13 -10.24 15.98
N GLY A 287 -17.66 -9.48 14.97
CA GLY A 287 -18.07 -8.08 14.79
C GLY A 287 -18.58 -7.68 13.42
N LEU A 288 -18.30 -8.46 12.36
CA LEU A 288 -18.68 -8.15 10.98
C LEU A 288 -19.41 -9.33 10.29
N PRO A 289 -20.26 -9.05 9.30
CA PRO A 289 -20.86 -10.09 8.48
C PRO A 289 -19.80 -10.79 7.63
N SER A 290 -19.96 -12.10 7.41
CA SER A 290 -19.14 -12.88 6.49
C SER A 290 -19.75 -12.96 5.09
N GLY A 291 -18.90 -13.09 4.07
CA GLY A 291 -19.32 -13.27 2.68
C GLY A 291 -20.06 -12.07 2.09
N MET A 292 -19.86 -10.88 2.65
CA MET A 292 -20.53 -9.66 2.20
C MET A 292 -19.68 -8.95 1.15
N LYS A 293 -20.29 -8.55 0.03
CA LYS A 293 -19.68 -7.60 -0.90
C LYS A 293 -20.08 -6.17 -0.52
N ASN A 294 -19.09 -5.29 -0.39
CA ASN A 294 -19.27 -3.87 -0.18
C ASN A 294 -18.83 -3.08 -1.42
N ASP A 295 -19.73 -2.24 -1.94
CA ASP A 295 -19.54 -1.44 -3.15
C ASP A 295 -19.32 0.06 -2.85
N ASP A 296 -19.31 0.47 -1.57
CA ASP A 296 -18.95 1.85 -1.19
C ASP A 296 -17.48 2.12 -1.55
N MET A 297 -17.16 3.37 -1.90
CA MET A 297 -15.79 3.78 -2.21
C MET A 297 -14.98 3.90 -0.91
N ILE A 298 -14.04 2.97 -0.71
CA ILE A 298 -13.11 2.97 0.42
C ILE A 298 -11.73 3.38 -0.07
N HIS A 299 -11.04 4.22 0.69
CA HIS A 299 -9.72 4.76 0.36
C HIS A 299 -8.68 4.35 1.40
N GLY A 300 -7.41 4.27 1.04
CA GLY A 300 -6.32 3.90 1.96
C GLY A 300 -6.24 4.80 3.21
N CYS A 301 -6.65 6.07 3.11
CA CYS A 301 -6.75 6.98 4.26
C CYS A 301 -7.83 6.57 5.28
N ASP A 302 -8.82 5.78 4.89
CA ASP A 302 -9.97 5.42 5.75
C ASP A 302 -9.58 4.39 6.82
N TRP A 303 -8.44 3.70 6.69
CA TRP A 303 -8.03 2.66 7.64
C TRP A 303 -7.77 3.16 9.05
N LEU A 304 -7.03 4.27 9.23
CA LEU A 304 -6.76 4.82 10.56
C LEU A 304 -8.05 5.14 11.33
N PRO A 305 -8.97 5.98 10.83
CA PRO A 305 -10.20 6.29 11.57
C PRO A 305 -11.11 5.06 11.73
N THR A 306 -11.11 4.13 10.78
CA THR A 306 -11.94 2.92 10.86
C THR A 306 -11.43 1.94 11.91
N LEU A 307 -10.13 1.63 11.91
CA LEU A 307 -9.54 0.65 12.84
C LEU A 307 -9.53 1.17 14.28
N THR A 308 -9.27 2.47 14.46
CA THR A 308 -9.39 3.10 15.79
C THR A 308 -10.82 3.03 16.31
N THR A 309 -11.82 3.33 15.48
CA THR A 309 -13.24 3.19 15.84
C THR A 309 -13.63 1.74 16.19
N LEU A 310 -13.23 0.77 15.35
CA LEU A 310 -13.48 -0.66 15.57
C LEU A 310 -12.91 -1.16 16.90
N CYS A 311 -11.77 -0.61 17.30
CA CYS A 311 -11.05 -0.98 18.52
C CYS A 311 -11.41 -0.15 19.75
N GLY A 312 -12.19 0.92 19.58
CA GLY A 312 -12.46 1.90 20.63
C GLY A 312 -11.23 2.68 21.08
N VAL A 313 -10.25 2.85 20.19
CA VAL A 313 -9.08 3.71 20.38
C VAL A 313 -9.47 5.13 20.00
N ASP A 314 -9.19 6.10 20.85
CA ASP A 314 -9.43 7.52 20.55
C ASP A 314 -8.38 8.00 19.53
N PRO A 315 -8.79 8.44 18.32
CA PRO A 315 -7.86 8.93 17.32
C PRO A 315 -7.21 10.27 17.70
N ASP A 316 -7.49 10.85 18.87
CA ASP A 316 -7.17 12.23 19.25
C ASP A 316 -7.94 13.21 18.34
N GLY A 317 -9.01 13.80 18.88
CA GLY A 317 -9.93 14.68 18.13
C GLY A 317 -9.31 15.94 17.54
N THR A 318 -8.00 16.16 17.70
CA THR A 318 -7.23 17.22 17.06
C THR A 318 -6.61 16.82 15.72
N LEU A 319 -6.55 15.51 15.38
CA LEU A 319 -5.99 15.06 14.12
C LEU A 319 -6.85 15.51 12.92
N LEU A 320 -6.20 16.16 11.95
CA LEU A 320 -6.81 16.50 10.68
C LEU A 320 -6.71 15.30 9.74
N LEU A 321 -7.79 14.51 9.65
CA LEU A 321 -7.82 13.31 8.80
C LEU A 321 -8.50 13.61 7.46
N ASP A 322 -7.94 13.05 6.37
CA ASP A 322 -8.62 12.98 5.07
C ASP A 322 -9.52 11.73 4.98
N GLY A 323 -9.18 10.69 5.74
CA GLY A 323 -9.95 9.46 5.88
C GLY A 323 -11.26 9.63 6.65
N ARG A 324 -12.17 8.68 6.46
CA ARG A 324 -13.45 8.55 7.18
C ARG A 324 -13.60 7.15 7.76
N ASP A 325 -14.27 7.07 8.89
CA ASP A 325 -14.67 5.80 9.49
C ASP A 325 -15.65 5.05 8.57
N ALA A 326 -15.25 3.87 8.13
CA ALA A 326 -16.01 2.98 7.27
C ALA A 326 -16.75 1.86 8.04
N PHE A 327 -16.74 1.86 9.38
CA PHE A 327 -17.31 0.76 10.16
C PHE A 327 -18.79 0.51 9.84
N SER A 328 -19.59 1.58 9.72
CA SER A 328 -21.01 1.45 9.35
C SER A 328 -21.18 0.84 7.95
N SER A 329 -20.32 1.22 7.01
CA SER A 329 -20.28 0.65 5.66
C SER A 329 -19.94 -0.85 5.71
N PHE A 330 -18.99 -1.26 6.55
CA PHE A 330 -18.64 -2.68 6.73
C PHE A 330 -19.76 -3.52 7.36
N LYS A 331 -20.77 -2.89 7.98
CA LYS A 331 -22.02 -3.54 8.42
C LYS A 331 -23.13 -3.54 7.37
N GLY A 332 -22.86 -3.03 6.17
CA GLY A 332 -23.82 -2.94 5.06
C GLY A 332 -24.69 -1.68 5.07
N LEU A 333 -24.40 -0.69 5.94
CA LEU A 333 -25.08 0.60 5.89
C LEU A 333 -24.43 1.47 4.81
N ARG A 334 -25.13 1.61 3.67
CA ARG A 334 -24.62 2.31 2.48
C ARG A 334 -24.63 3.83 2.62
N GLY A 335 -23.86 4.49 1.76
CA GLY A 335 -23.88 5.95 1.60
C GLY A 335 -23.29 6.72 2.78
N GLN A 336 -22.43 6.05 3.56
CA GLN A 336 -21.71 6.65 4.69
C GLN A 336 -20.33 7.18 4.30
N MET A 337 -19.84 6.76 3.14
CA MET A 337 -18.52 7.14 2.64
C MET A 337 -18.59 8.39 1.75
N PRO A 338 -17.56 9.24 1.73
CA PRO A 338 -17.54 10.41 0.86
C PRO A 338 -17.57 10.04 -0.61
N ASP A 339 -18.28 10.85 -1.39
CA ASP A 339 -18.32 10.70 -2.85
C ASP A 339 -17.02 11.15 -3.52
N GLN A 340 -16.17 11.90 -2.81
CA GLN A 340 -15.00 12.57 -3.36
C GLN A 340 -13.67 11.99 -2.86
N ARG A 341 -12.80 11.62 -3.80
CA ARG A 341 -11.44 11.11 -3.56
C ARG A 341 -10.49 11.57 -4.64
N PHE A 342 -9.24 11.79 -4.27
CA PHE A 342 -8.22 12.37 -5.13
C PHE A 342 -6.92 11.58 -5.07
N TRP A 343 -6.18 11.60 -6.17
CA TRP A 343 -4.86 11.00 -6.29
C TRP A 343 -3.97 11.89 -7.13
N GLN A 344 -2.68 11.93 -6.81
CA GLN A 344 -1.68 12.55 -7.66
C GLN A 344 -0.33 11.92 -7.31
N TRP A 345 0.44 11.55 -8.33
CA TRP A 345 1.81 11.07 -8.11
C TRP A 345 2.75 11.34 -9.29
N ASN A 346 3.94 11.85 -9.03
CA ASN A 346 5.05 11.93 -9.98
C ASN A 346 6.39 11.96 -9.22
N ARG A 347 7.52 12.08 -9.95
CA ARG A 347 8.85 12.20 -9.33
C ARG A 347 9.14 13.65 -8.94
N TYR A 348 9.86 13.83 -7.82
CA TYR A 348 10.24 15.12 -7.25
C TYR A 348 9.03 15.94 -6.79
N ASP A 349 8.88 17.17 -7.28
CA ASP A 349 7.80 18.05 -6.87
C ASP A 349 6.45 17.61 -7.45
N PRO A 350 5.38 17.56 -6.65
CA PRO A 350 4.03 17.24 -7.12
C PRO A 350 3.57 18.18 -8.23
N ILE A 351 3.03 17.62 -9.32
CA ILE A 351 2.50 18.35 -10.48
C ILE A 351 1.01 17.99 -10.66
N PRO A 352 0.06 18.93 -10.45
CA PRO A 352 -1.38 18.64 -10.44
C PRO A 352 -1.92 18.22 -11.81
N THR A 353 -1.23 18.61 -12.87
CA THR A 353 -1.65 18.38 -14.26
C THR A 353 -1.12 17.07 -14.84
N SER A 354 -0.37 16.27 -14.07
CA SER A 354 0.26 15.02 -14.48
C SER A 354 -0.08 13.90 -13.50
N ASN A 355 -0.54 12.77 -14.05
CA ASN A 355 -0.81 11.53 -13.31
C ASN A 355 -1.63 11.81 -12.03
N ALA A 356 -2.75 12.49 -12.22
CA ALA A 356 -3.67 12.90 -11.17
C ALA A 356 -5.08 12.40 -11.50
N ALA A 357 -5.86 12.06 -10.48
CA ALA A 357 -7.23 11.63 -10.64
C ALA A 357 -8.14 12.24 -9.59
N PHE A 358 -9.39 12.43 -9.97
CA PHE A 358 -10.46 12.85 -9.06
C PHE A 358 -11.68 11.98 -9.33
N ARG A 359 -12.16 11.28 -8.30
CA ARG A 359 -13.42 10.55 -8.31
C ARG A 359 -14.50 11.36 -7.58
N ASP A 360 -15.63 11.62 -8.24
CA ASP A 360 -16.84 12.30 -7.74
C ASP A 360 -18.03 11.37 -7.98
N GLY A 361 -18.29 10.47 -7.01
CA GLY A 361 -19.22 9.36 -7.10
C GLY A 361 -18.81 8.37 -8.21
N ASP A 362 -19.68 8.21 -9.20
CA ASP A 362 -19.45 7.32 -10.34
C ASP A 362 -18.47 7.89 -11.37
N TRP A 363 -18.18 9.20 -11.32
CA TRP A 363 -17.35 9.86 -12.33
C TRP A 363 -15.90 9.92 -11.89
N LYS A 364 -14.98 9.64 -12.81
CA LYS A 364 -13.54 9.77 -12.61
C LYS A 364 -12.93 10.63 -13.70
N LEU A 365 -12.32 11.73 -13.28
CA LEU A 365 -11.45 12.56 -14.12
C LEU A 365 -10.02 12.06 -13.98
N VAL A 366 -9.30 11.94 -15.09
CA VAL A 366 -7.87 11.62 -15.10
C VAL A 366 -7.07 12.69 -15.84
N ARG A 367 -5.96 13.10 -15.25
CA ARG A 367 -4.85 13.82 -15.89
C ARG A 367 -3.79 12.80 -16.28
N PRO A 368 -3.59 12.51 -17.57
CA PRO A 368 -2.59 11.55 -18.00
C PRO A 368 -1.19 11.92 -17.54
N VAL A 369 -0.31 10.92 -17.42
CA VAL A 369 1.08 11.13 -17.00
C VAL A 369 1.86 11.93 -18.04
N ILE A 370 2.59 12.95 -17.58
CA ILE A 370 3.64 13.61 -18.35
C ILE A 370 4.93 12.84 -18.09
N LYS A 371 5.53 12.25 -19.13
CA LYS A 371 6.68 11.34 -18.96
C LYS A 371 7.87 12.02 -18.28
N GLU A 372 8.10 13.29 -18.61
CA GLU A 372 9.16 14.14 -18.07
C GLU A 372 8.98 14.39 -16.57
N ALA A 373 7.74 14.44 -16.08
CA ALA A 373 7.43 14.56 -14.64
C ALA A 373 7.77 13.28 -13.85
N SER A 374 7.97 12.16 -14.54
CA SER A 374 8.38 10.89 -13.95
C SER A 374 9.85 10.55 -14.21
N TRP A 375 10.60 11.45 -14.84
CA TRP A 375 12.03 11.27 -15.07
C TRP A 375 12.78 11.28 -13.75
N THR A 376 13.87 10.51 -13.69
CA THR A 376 14.77 10.45 -12.54
C THR A 376 16.19 10.70 -13.01
N ASP A 377 16.93 11.47 -12.23
CA ASP A 377 18.35 11.70 -12.48
C ASP A 377 19.13 10.37 -12.43
N PRO A 378 19.87 9.99 -13.50
CA PRO A 378 20.60 8.74 -13.53
C PRO A 378 21.65 8.59 -12.42
N GLU A 379 22.30 9.67 -11.99
CA GLU A 379 23.30 9.61 -10.91
C GLU A 379 22.61 9.42 -9.56
N GLU A 380 21.49 10.09 -9.33
CA GLU A 380 20.70 9.86 -8.11
C GLU A 380 20.11 8.46 -8.08
N GLN A 381 19.58 7.97 -9.20
CA GLN A 381 19.09 6.59 -9.30
C GLN A 381 20.21 5.60 -9.01
N LYS A 382 21.43 5.87 -9.47
CA LYS A 382 22.59 5.01 -9.21
C LYS A 382 22.95 5.01 -7.72
N LEU A 383 22.94 6.16 -7.06
CA LEU A 383 23.18 6.26 -5.62
C LEU A 383 22.11 5.51 -4.82
N ASP A 384 20.84 5.73 -5.16
CA ASP A 384 19.69 5.08 -4.50
C ASP A 384 19.73 3.55 -4.70
N SER A 385 20.13 3.10 -5.89
CA SER A 385 20.32 1.67 -6.18
C SER A 385 21.52 1.09 -5.42
N ALA A 386 22.61 1.84 -5.27
CA ALA A 386 23.77 1.40 -4.48
C ALA A 386 23.39 1.26 -3.01
N PHE A 387 22.66 2.23 -2.43
CA PHE A 387 22.13 2.14 -1.08
C PHE A 387 21.24 0.90 -0.92
N ARG A 388 20.39 0.62 -1.90
CA ARG A 388 19.52 -0.54 -1.88
C ARG A 388 20.30 -1.86 -1.85
N ASP A 389 21.38 -1.96 -2.61
CA ASP A 389 22.16 -3.18 -2.74
C ASP A 389 23.10 -3.40 -1.53
N GLU A 390 23.59 -2.32 -0.90
CA GLU A 390 24.50 -2.34 0.27
C GLU A 390 24.04 -1.39 1.41
N PRO A 391 22.86 -1.59 2.03
CA PRO A 391 22.23 -0.61 2.93
C PRO A 391 22.96 -0.35 4.27
N TRP A 392 24.06 -1.06 4.53
CA TRP A 392 24.88 -0.92 5.74
C TRP A 392 26.09 0.00 5.56
N GLU A 393 26.37 0.46 4.34
CA GLU A 393 27.41 1.46 4.09
C GLU A 393 26.91 2.85 4.49
N ASP A 394 27.84 3.78 4.75
CA ASP A 394 27.50 5.16 5.09
C ASP A 394 27.18 5.93 3.80
N TYR A 395 25.90 6.27 3.61
CA TYR A 395 25.44 7.13 2.52
C TYR A 395 25.00 8.49 3.03
N GLU A 396 25.53 9.54 2.41
CA GLU A 396 25.13 10.92 2.69
C GLU A 396 23.78 11.24 2.01
N PRO A 397 22.82 11.83 2.74
CA PRO A 397 21.57 12.32 2.15
C PRO A 397 21.80 13.32 1.02
N ILE A 398 21.00 13.20 -0.04
CA ILE A 398 21.02 14.14 -1.16
C ILE A 398 20.25 15.39 -0.76
N THR A 399 21.00 16.49 -0.57
CA THR A 399 20.47 17.80 -0.16
C THR A 399 20.59 18.87 -1.24
N SER A 400 21.23 18.55 -2.37
CA SER A 400 21.31 19.44 -3.53
C SER A 400 19.93 19.68 -4.16
N GLU A 401 19.75 20.80 -4.85
CA GLU A 401 18.55 21.03 -5.65
C GLU A 401 18.46 20.01 -6.80
N PRO A 402 17.27 19.46 -7.11
CA PRO A 402 17.08 18.57 -8.24
C PRO A 402 17.32 19.30 -9.57
N ASN A 403 17.75 18.54 -10.58
CA ASN A 403 17.87 19.06 -11.93
C ASN A 403 16.51 19.52 -12.46
N ARG A 404 16.45 20.77 -12.95
CA ARG A 404 15.22 21.32 -13.52
C ARG A 404 14.99 20.75 -14.91
N ILE A 405 13.85 20.11 -15.09
CA ILE A 405 13.40 19.55 -16.36
C ILE A 405 12.28 20.44 -16.89
N LEU A 406 12.31 20.72 -18.19
CA LEU A 406 11.20 21.38 -18.84
C LEU A 406 10.01 20.41 -18.90
N ILE A 407 8.94 20.75 -18.19
CA ILE A 407 7.68 20.03 -18.26
C ILE A 407 6.88 20.56 -19.45
N PRO A 408 6.51 19.72 -20.44
CA PRO A 408 5.71 20.15 -21.58
C PRO A 408 4.28 20.52 -21.17
N ASP A 409 3.52 21.10 -22.12
CA ASP A 409 2.09 21.30 -21.96
C ASP A 409 1.40 19.96 -21.63
N PRO A 410 0.46 19.96 -20.69
CA PRO A 410 -0.11 18.72 -20.23
C PRO A 410 -1.07 18.12 -21.27
N HIS A 411 -1.20 16.80 -21.25
CA HIS A 411 -2.19 16.10 -22.06
C HIS A 411 -3.63 16.56 -21.75
N PRO A 412 -4.55 16.47 -22.72
CA PRO A 412 -5.97 16.68 -22.45
C PRO A 412 -6.45 15.78 -21.30
N PRO A 413 -7.37 16.26 -20.43
CA PRO A 413 -7.96 15.42 -19.40
C PRO A 413 -8.89 14.38 -20.03
N GLU A 414 -9.02 13.25 -19.35
CA GLU A 414 -9.92 12.15 -19.69
C GLU A 414 -11.04 12.07 -18.64
N LEU A 415 -12.22 11.60 -19.03
CA LEU A 415 -13.38 11.47 -18.14
C LEU A 415 -14.07 10.12 -18.36
N TYR A 416 -14.26 9.37 -17.28
CA TYR A 416 -14.89 8.05 -17.28
C TYR A 416 -16.06 8.00 -16.30
N ASN A 417 -17.09 7.22 -16.63
CA ASN A 417 -18.11 6.80 -15.68
C ASN A 417 -17.75 5.39 -15.21
N ILE A 418 -17.21 5.25 -14.00
CA ILE A 418 -16.68 4.00 -13.44
C ILE A 418 -17.79 2.98 -13.10
N ALA A 419 -19.02 3.44 -12.87
CA ALA A 419 -20.14 2.52 -12.67
C ALA A 419 -20.48 1.75 -13.94
N ASP A 420 -20.44 2.42 -15.09
CA ASP A 420 -20.76 1.84 -16.40
C ASP A 420 -19.51 1.30 -17.14
N ASP A 421 -18.35 1.89 -16.90
CA ASP A 421 -17.06 1.59 -17.54
C ASP A 421 -15.93 1.50 -16.49
N PRO A 422 -15.91 0.43 -15.67
CA PRO A 422 -14.89 0.24 -14.64
C PRO A 422 -13.50 -0.06 -15.21
N LEU A 423 -13.35 -0.17 -16.53
CA LEU A 423 -12.10 -0.48 -17.21
C LEU A 423 -11.51 0.74 -17.93
N GLU A 424 -12.16 1.91 -17.83
CA GLU A 424 -11.71 3.19 -18.39
C GLU A 424 -11.45 3.13 -19.91
N ARG A 425 -12.37 2.51 -20.66
CA ARG A 425 -12.21 2.27 -22.11
C ARG A 425 -12.82 3.37 -22.98
N ASN A 426 -13.81 4.09 -22.46
CA ASN A 426 -14.60 5.07 -23.19
C ASN A 426 -14.40 6.44 -22.55
N ASP A 427 -13.46 7.21 -23.09
CA ASP A 427 -13.27 8.60 -22.67
C ASP A 427 -14.46 9.48 -23.13
N LEU A 428 -15.13 10.08 -22.16
CA LEU A 428 -16.32 10.92 -22.32
C LEU A 428 -16.00 12.42 -22.20
N ALA A 429 -14.72 12.82 -22.08
CA ALA A 429 -14.33 14.21 -21.83
C ALA A 429 -14.86 15.19 -22.89
N ALA A 430 -14.83 14.80 -24.16
CA ALA A 430 -15.36 15.60 -25.26
C ALA A 430 -16.90 15.71 -25.28
N LEU A 431 -17.60 14.76 -24.64
CA LEU A 431 -19.06 14.70 -24.60
C LEU A 431 -19.65 15.48 -23.41
N ASP A 432 -18.91 15.63 -22.31
CA ASP A 432 -19.32 16.40 -21.12
C ASP A 432 -18.23 17.40 -20.67
N PRO A 433 -17.94 18.45 -21.46
CA PRO A 433 -16.92 19.44 -21.13
C PRO A 433 -17.26 20.24 -19.86
N HIS A 434 -18.54 20.35 -19.50
CA HIS A 434 -18.96 21.03 -18.28
C HIS A 434 -18.51 20.26 -17.03
N ARG A 435 -18.72 18.94 -17.01
CA ARG A 435 -18.24 18.09 -15.92
C ARG A 435 -16.72 18.07 -15.83
N VAL A 436 -16.04 17.97 -16.97
CA VAL A 436 -14.57 18.07 -17.02
C VAL A 436 -14.12 19.37 -16.35
N SER A 437 -14.68 20.51 -16.73
CA SER A 437 -14.31 21.80 -16.14
C SER A 437 -14.57 21.85 -14.63
N LYS A 438 -15.73 21.37 -14.16
CA LYS A 438 -16.05 21.31 -12.73
C LYS A 438 -15.07 20.42 -11.96
N MET A 439 -14.78 19.24 -12.48
CA MET A 439 -13.89 18.28 -11.82
C MET A 439 -12.44 18.75 -11.83
N MET A 440 -11.98 19.40 -12.90
CA MET A 440 -10.66 20.03 -12.97
C MET A 440 -10.50 21.08 -11.87
N MET A 441 -11.50 21.96 -11.68
CA MET A 441 -11.47 22.95 -10.59
C MET A 441 -11.43 22.29 -9.21
N GLY A 442 -12.17 21.19 -9.02
CA GLY A 442 -12.15 20.43 -7.77
C GLY A 442 -10.77 19.83 -7.48
N LEU A 443 -10.13 19.23 -8.50
CA LEU A 443 -8.78 18.68 -8.40
C LEU A 443 -7.75 19.76 -8.08
N GLU A 444 -7.81 20.91 -8.75
CA GLU A 444 -6.92 22.05 -8.49
C GLU A 444 -7.09 22.58 -7.06
N THR A 445 -8.33 22.75 -6.60
CA THR A 445 -8.64 23.21 -5.24
C THR A 445 -8.11 22.25 -4.17
N TRP A 446 -8.33 20.94 -4.35
CA TRP A 446 -7.79 19.93 -3.45
C TRP A 446 -6.26 19.95 -3.44
N PHE A 447 -5.64 20.08 -4.62
CA PHE A 447 -4.19 20.08 -4.73
C PHE A 447 -3.56 21.28 -4.03
N GLU A 448 -4.12 22.48 -4.20
CA GLU A 448 -3.68 23.69 -3.47
C GLU A 448 -3.78 23.51 -1.96
N ASP A 449 -4.81 22.81 -1.48
CA ASP A 449 -5.04 22.55 -0.07
C ASP A 449 -3.99 21.60 0.55
N VAL A 450 -3.73 20.47 -0.11
CA VAL A 450 -2.72 19.50 0.36
C VAL A 450 -1.30 20.03 0.22
N GLU A 451 -1.02 20.83 -0.81
CA GLU A 451 0.29 21.45 -1.02
C GLU A 451 0.59 22.56 -0.02
N ARG A 452 -0.43 23.31 0.40
CA ARG A 452 -0.28 24.32 1.46
C ARG A 452 0.20 23.66 2.75
N ASP A 453 -0.43 22.55 3.12
CA ASP A 453 -0.06 21.76 4.30
C ASP A 453 1.34 21.12 4.16
N ARG A 454 1.64 20.52 3.00
CA ARG A 454 2.96 19.92 2.73
C ARG A 454 4.11 20.91 2.89
N ARG A 455 3.93 22.14 2.42
CA ARG A 455 4.96 23.18 2.50
C ARG A 455 5.32 23.58 3.93
N GLU A 456 4.47 23.28 4.90
CA GLU A 456 4.74 23.52 6.33
C GLU A 456 5.70 22.49 6.95
N ILE A 457 5.96 21.35 6.30
CA ILE A 457 6.88 20.31 6.79
C ILE A 457 8.34 20.79 6.81
N GLY A 458 8.70 21.76 5.96
CA GLY A 458 10.06 22.32 5.90
C GLY A 458 11.07 21.52 5.07
N GLY A 459 10.64 20.44 4.39
CA GLY A 459 11.46 19.65 3.45
C GLY A 459 11.68 18.20 3.88
N ALA A 460 12.37 17.42 3.04
CA ALA A 460 12.55 15.97 3.20
C ALA A 460 13.37 15.53 4.44
N TRP A 461 14.19 16.45 4.96
CA TRP A 461 15.12 16.21 6.08
C TRP A 461 14.94 17.20 7.23
N ALA A 462 13.82 17.95 7.24
CA ALA A 462 13.60 18.99 8.23
C ALA A 462 13.66 18.44 9.67
N ASP A 463 14.38 19.15 10.53
CA ASP A 463 14.28 18.98 11.97
C ASP A 463 13.04 19.73 12.44
N GLU A 464 12.04 18.99 12.94
CA GLU A 464 10.98 19.62 13.71
C GLU A 464 11.55 19.97 15.08
N ASN A 465 11.79 21.27 15.30
CA ASN A 465 12.17 21.83 16.60
C ASN A 465 11.02 21.80 17.59
#